data_AF-A0A0R2TPR1-F1
#
_entry.id   AF-A0A0R2TPR1-F1
#
_cell.length_a   1.000
_cell.length_b   1.000
_cell.length_c   1.000
_cell.angle_alpha   90.00
_cell.angle_beta   90.00
_cell.angle_gamma   90.00
#
_symmetry.space_group_name_H-M   'P 1'
#
loop_
_entity.id
_entity.type
_entity.pdbx_description
1 polymer ?
#
loop_
_entity_poly.entity_id
_entity_poly.type
_entity_poly.pdbx_seq_one_letter_code
_entity_poly.pdbx_strand_id
1 'polypeptide(L)' 'MFLVSCSNYTSNENDEKKPIIILNKKVQNEKFDINSISTDDIKSVNVYKDKAAIEKFGNKGVNGVIEIYLKDYKL' A
#
# COMPACT_ATOMS: atom_id res chain seq x y z
N MET A 1 -21.88 -1.56 -33.33
CA MET A 1 -22.16 -2.00 -31.95
C MET A 1 -20.97 -2.83 -31.51
N PHE A 2 -19.92 -2.17 -31.02
CA PHE A 2 -18.74 -2.86 -30.51
C PHE A 2 -19.03 -3.30 -29.07
N LEU A 3 -19.19 -4.60 -28.88
CA LEU A 3 -19.21 -5.23 -27.56
C LEU A 3 -17.80 -5.12 -26.99
N VAL A 4 -17.59 -4.18 -26.07
CA VAL A 4 -16.41 -4.19 -25.20
C VAL A 4 -16.70 -5.19 -24.10
N SER A 5 -16.15 -6.40 -24.24
CA SER A 5 -16.05 -7.34 -23.13
C SER A 5 -15.15 -6.71 -22.08
N CYS A 6 -15.73 -6.29 -20.95
CA CYS A 6 -14.96 -5.97 -19.75
C CYS A 6 -14.12 -7.20 -19.40
N SER A 7 -12.79 -7.07 -19.51
CA SER A 7 -11.85 -8.09 -19.07
C SER A 7 -12.10 -8.39 -17.60
N ASN A 8 -12.34 -9.67 -17.30
CA ASN A 8 -12.33 -10.20 -15.95
C ASN A 8 -10.99 -9.84 -15.29
N TYR A 9 -11.03 -9.07 -14.21
CA TYR A 9 -9.90 -8.93 -13.30
C TYR A 9 -9.79 -10.23 -12.51
N THR A 10 -9.16 -11.23 -13.12
CA THR A 10 -8.71 -12.43 -12.43
C THR A 10 -7.38 -12.08 -11.78
N SER A 11 -7.39 -11.78 -10.48
CA SER A 11 -6.18 -11.62 -9.67
C SER A 11 -5.48 -12.97 -9.60
N ASN A 12 -4.52 -13.15 -10.50
CA ASN A 12 -3.67 -14.31 -10.59
C ASN A 12 -2.70 -14.27 -9.40
N GLU A 13 -2.70 -15.28 -8.53
CA GLU A 13 -1.81 -15.39 -7.37
C GLU A 13 -0.37 -15.72 -7.80
N ASN A 14 0.23 -14.85 -8.62
CA ASN A 14 1.62 -14.94 -9.06
C ASN A 14 2.51 -14.13 -8.12
N ASP A 15 2.95 -14.68 -6.99
CA ASP A 15 4.04 -14.11 -6.14
C ASP A 15 4.12 -12.57 -6.20
N GLU A 16 2.97 -11.90 -6.03
CA GLU A 16 2.88 -10.46 -6.26
C GLU A 16 3.59 -9.82 -5.08
N LYS A 17 4.80 -9.33 -5.34
CA LYS A 17 5.67 -8.77 -4.34
C LYS A 17 4.92 -7.69 -3.56
N LYS A 18 4.53 -8.00 -2.33
CA LYS A 18 3.68 -7.14 -1.52
C LYS A 18 4.44 -5.87 -1.13
N PRO A 19 3.80 -4.69 -1.24
CA PRO A 19 4.39 -3.46 -0.75
C PRO A 19 4.46 -3.49 0.78
N ILE A 20 5.40 -2.74 1.34
CA ILE A 20 5.49 -2.57 2.79
C ILE A 20 4.44 -1.57 3.24
N ILE A 21 3.69 -1.92 4.28
CA ILE A 21 2.73 -1.03 4.91
C ILE A 21 3.36 -0.37 6.14
N ILE A 22 3.28 0.95 6.21
CA ILE A 22 3.74 1.76 7.33
C ILE A 22 2.53 2.51 7.87
N LEU A 23 2.19 2.26 9.13
CA LEU A 23 1.12 2.97 9.82
C LEU A 23 1.76 3.89 10.85
N ASN A 24 1.54 5.20 10.73
CA ASN A 24 2.02 6.21 11.67
C ASN A 24 3.54 6.08 11.94
N LYS A 25 4.35 6.03 10.86
CA LYS A 25 5.82 5.80 10.89
C LYS A 25 6.28 4.43 11.43
N LYS A 26 5.36 3.51 11.75
CA LYS A 26 5.68 2.16 12.21
C LYS A 26 5.42 1.15 11.10
N VAL A 27 6.47 0.43 10.71
CA VAL A 27 6.38 -0.69 9.75
C VAL A 27 5.50 -1.78 10.34
N GLN A 28 4.51 -2.21 9.56
CA GLN A 28 3.58 -3.29 9.91
C GLN A 28 4.07 -4.63 9.34
N ASN A 29 3.50 -5.73 9.82
CA ASN A 29 3.79 -7.05 9.29
C ASN A 29 3.10 -7.27 7.93
N GLU A 30 3.55 -8.27 7.16
CA GLU A 30 2.97 -8.62 5.86
C GLU A 30 1.52 -9.13 5.94
N LYS A 31 1.07 -9.50 7.15
CA LYS A 31 -0.29 -9.94 7.46
C LYS A 31 -1.18 -8.79 7.91
N PHE A 32 -0.68 -7.55 7.90
CA PHE A 32 -1.43 -6.40 8.34
C PHE A 32 -2.59 -6.15 7.37
N ASP A 33 -3.80 -6.21 7.91
CA ASP A 33 -5.00 -5.94 7.13
C ASP A 33 -5.27 -4.44 7.12
N ILE A 34 -5.09 -3.81 5.95
CA ILE A 34 -5.42 -2.40 5.75
C ILE A 34 -6.92 -2.11 5.91
N ASN A 35 -7.78 -3.10 5.69
CA ASN A 35 -9.23 -2.96 5.83
C ASN A 35 -9.67 -2.86 7.30
N SER A 36 -8.78 -3.17 8.24
CA SER A 36 -9.02 -2.95 9.67
C SER A 36 -9.02 -1.48 10.08
N ILE A 37 -8.53 -0.59 9.21
CA ILE A 37 -8.49 0.86 9.44
C ILE A 37 -9.76 1.48 8.86
N SER A 38 -10.49 2.26 9.68
CA SER A 38 -11.60 3.05 9.19
C SER A 38 -11.11 4.13 8.24
N THR A 39 -11.75 4.27 7.08
CA THR A 39 -11.46 5.35 6.11
C THR A 39 -11.58 6.73 6.74
N ASP A 40 -12.50 6.90 7.70
CA ASP A 40 -12.72 8.16 8.40
C ASP A 40 -11.56 8.56 9.30
N ASP A 41 -10.74 7.60 9.75
CA ASP A 41 -9.60 7.86 10.63
C ASP A 41 -8.33 8.16 9.83
N ILE A 42 -8.33 7.93 8.51
CA ILE A 42 -7.18 8.19 7.64
C ILE A 42 -7.02 9.70 7.46
N LYS A 43 -5.84 10.20 7.83
CA LYS A 43 -5.41 11.58 7.59
C LYS A 43 -4.81 11.73 6.20
N SER A 44 -3.92 10.81 5.82
CA SER A 44 -3.25 10.83 4.53
C SER A 44 -2.65 9.47 4.19
N VAL A 45 -2.58 9.16 2.90
CA VAL A 45 -1.89 7.99 2.36
C VAL A 45 -0.85 8.46 1.36
N ASN A 46 0.41 8.11 1.61
CA ASN A 46 1.52 8.33 0.69
C ASN A 46 1.91 6.99 0.07
N VAL A 47 2.07 6.96 -1.26
CA VAL A 47 2.49 5.77 -1.98
C VAL A 47 3.83 6.06 -2.64
N TYR A 48 4.86 5.30 -2.27
CA TYR A 48 6.20 5.39 -2.83
C TYR A 48 6.42 4.19 -3.77
N LYS A 49 6.90 4.49 -4.97
CA LYS A 49 7.18 3.51 -6.03
C LYS A 49 8.62 3.62 -6.51
N ASP A 50 9.13 2.53 -7.08
CA ASP A 50 10.43 2.45 -7.74
C ASP A 50 11.56 3.08 -6.91
N LYS A 51 12.27 4.04 -7.51
CA LYS A 51 13.43 4.71 -6.91
C LYS A 51 13.07 5.48 -5.64
N ALA A 52 11.90 6.13 -5.58
CA ALA A 52 11.50 6.94 -4.43
C ALA A 52 11.28 6.08 -3.17
N ALA A 53 10.80 4.85 -3.34
CA ALA A 53 10.66 3.89 -2.24
C ALA A 53 12.02 3.40 -1.75
N ILE A 54 12.94 3.11 -2.68
CA ILE A 54 14.29 2.64 -2.35
C ILE A 54 15.13 3.74 -1.68
N GLU A 55 15.04 4.98 -2.15
CA GLU A 55 15.76 6.11 -1.57
C GLU A 55 15.35 6.37 -0.11
N LYS A 56 14.06 6.20 0.23
CA LYS A 56 13.53 6.48 1.56
C LYS A 56 13.56 5.29 2.51
N PHE A 57 13.35 4.07 2.01
CA PHE A 57 13.18 2.85 2.83
C PHE A 57 14.24 1.76 2.53
N GLY A 58 15.20 2.04 1.66
CA GLY A 58 16.25 1.11 1.24
C GLY A 58 15.71 -0.04 0.40
N ASN A 59 16.48 -1.14 0.34
CA ASN A 59 16.13 -2.34 -0.44
C ASN A 59 14.78 -2.96 -0.05
N LYS A 60 14.29 -2.67 1.16
CA LYS A 60 12.96 -3.12 1.62
C LYS A 60 11.83 -2.48 0.81
N GLY A 61 12.03 -1.25 0.31
CA GLY A 61 11.06 -0.53 -0.52
C GLY A 61 11.03 -0.95 -1.99
N VAL A 62 11.80 -1.96 -2.41
CA VAL A 62 11.85 -2.40 -3.83
C VAL A 62 10.49 -2.84 -4.37
N ASN A 63 9.62 -3.33 -3.49
CA ASN A 63 8.25 -3.75 -3.81
C ASN A 63 7.22 -2.60 -3.67
N GLY A 64 7.69 -1.38 -3.41
CA GLY A 64 6.86 -0.24 -3.06
C GLY A 64 6.58 -0.14 -1.56
N VAL A 65 6.17 1.07 -1.15
CA VAL A 65 5.82 1.37 0.24
C VAL A 65 4.54 2.20 0.28
N ILE A 66 3.62 1.79 1.14
CA ILE A 66 2.38 2.52 1.44
C ILE A 66 2.49 3.03 2.87
N GLU A 67 2.50 4.35 3.03
CA GLU A 67 2.61 5.03 4.31
C GLU A 67 1.28 5.73 4.63
N ILE A 68 0.64 5.28 5.71
CA ILE A 68 -0.67 5.73 6.15
C ILE A 68 -0.50 6.49 7.46
N TYR A 69 -1.10 7.67 7.53
CA TYR A 69 -1.20 8.46 8.75
C TYR A 69 -2.66 8.53 9.19
N LEU A 70 -2.90 8.32 10.48
CA LEU A 70 -4.21 8.49 11.09
C LEU A 70 -4.38 9.91 11.65
N LYS A 71 -5.63 10.37 11.76
CA LYS A 71 -5.98 11.71 12.27
C LYS A 71 -5.57 11.89 13.73
N ASP A 72 -5.81 10.86 14.54
CA ASP A 72 -5.57 10.88 15.98
C ASP A 72 -4.10 10.64 16.38
N TYR A 73 -3.24 10.37 15.40
CA TYR A 73 -1.82 10.18 15.68
C TYR A 73 -1.14 11.52 16.00
N LYS A 74 -0.81 11.70 17.27
CA LYS A 74 0.01 12.81 17.75
C LYS A 74 1.48 12.56 17.36
N LEU A 75 2.06 13.53 16.67
CA LEU A 75 3.45 13.52 16.20
C LEU A 75 4.46 13.67 17.34
#